data_AF-A0ABC8LIX6-F1
#
_entry.id   AF-A0ABC8LIX6-F1
#
_cell.length_a   1.000
_cell.length_b   1.000
_cell.length_c   1.000
_cell.angle_alpha   90.00
_cell.angle_beta   90.00
_cell.angle_gamma   90.00
#
_symmetry.space_group_name_H-M   'P 1'
#
loop_
_entity.id
_entity.type
_entity.pdbx_description
1 polymer ?
#
loop_
_entity_poly.entity_id
_entity_poly.type
_entity_poly.pdbx_seq_one_letter_code
_entity_poly.pdbx_strand_id
1 'polypeptide(L)'
;MAVPINLLNNSEPSSDEDFSDSELSLTSEDESSEITSAGGETETNHGEGDEFWVRYPYLKIVIDTIVAQGVVPKDYAYERAKLLGDDEAKKLNQEGNALFLMEIEFCKKKIELISSVISKMLSGK
;
A
#
# COMPACT_ATOMS: atom_id res chain seq x y z
N MET A 1 7.74 8.80 46.96
CA MET A 1 7.14 7.46 47.11
C MET A 1 6.97 6.89 45.72
N ALA A 2 7.60 5.75 45.46
CA ALA A 2 7.68 5.12 44.14
C ALA A 2 6.60 4.03 44.00
N VAL A 3 6.09 3.82 42.78
CA VAL A 3 5.20 2.71 42.41
C VAL A 3 5.93 1.88 41.35
N PRO A 4 6.21 0.57 41.56
CA PRO A 4 6.97 -0.24 40.61
C PRO A 4 6.13 -0.73 39.42
N ILE A 5 6.78 -0.81 38.25
CA ILE A 5 6.29 -1.47 37.04
C ILE A 5 6.46 -2.99 37.22
N ASN A 6 5.36 -3.73 37.33
CA ASN A 6 5.39 -5.19 37.30
C ASN A 6 5.32 -5.69 35.85
N LEU A 7 6.49 -5.85 35.24
CA LEU A 7 6.70 -6.69 34.06
C LEU A 7 6.86 -8.16 34.52
N LEU A 8 5.77 -8.92 34.48
CA LEU A 8 5.73 -10.39 34.55
C LEU A 8 4.53 -10.81 33.70
N ASN A 9 4.73 -11.17 32.43
CA ASN A 9 5.03 -12.52 31.98
C ASN A 9 3.84 -13.48 32.19
N ASN A 10 3.01 -13.63 31.17
CA ASN A 10 2.37 -14.91 30.87
C ASN A 10 2.65 -15.21 29.40
N SER A 11 3.65 -16.06 29.21
CA SER A 11 3.86 -16.84 28.00
C SER A 11 2.76 -17.89 27.89
N GLU A 12 2.15 -18.04 26.72
CA GLU A 12 1.61 -19.32 26.25
C GLU A 12 2.02 -19.51 24.79
N PRO A 13 2.91 -20.47 24.51
CA PRO A 13 3.03 -21.11 23.21
C PRO A 13 2.29 -22.44 23.24
N SER A 14 1.29 -22.66 22.38
CA SER A 14 0.82 -23.99 21.97
C SER A 14 -0.50 -23.91 21.22
N SER A 15 -0.51 -24.25 19.93
CA SER A 15 -1.23 -25.45 19.48
C SER A 15 -0.80 -25.75 18.04
N ASP A 16 -0.03 -26.83 17.91
CA ASP A 16 0.07 -27.61 16.68
C ASP A 16 -1.29 -28.27 16.35
N GLU A 17 -1.37 -28.79 15.13
CA GLU A 17 -2.40 -29.66 14.52
C GLU A 17 -3.54 -28.87 13.83
N ASP A 18 -3.78 -28.97 12.52
CA ASP A 18 -3.69 -30.15 11.67
C ASP A 18 -3.54 -29.73 10.18
N PHE A 19 -2.49 -30.19 9.50
CA PHE A 19 -2.35 -30.06 8.05
C PHE A 19 -3.29 -31.08 7.40
N SER A 20 -4.53 -30.67 7.13
CA SER A 20 -5.47 -31.52 6.42
C SER A 20 -5.15 -31.51 4.93
N ASP A 21 -4.36 -32.50 4.50
CA ASP A 21 -4.25 -32.98 3.13
C ASP A 21 -5.63 -33.45 2.66
N SER A 22 -6.42 -32.55 2.07
CA SER A 22 -7.60 -32.95 1.31
C SER A 22 -7.14 -33.44 -0.07
N GLU A 23 -6.95 -34.75 -0.14
CA GLU A 23 -6.72 -35.49 -1.37
C GLU A 23 -7.79 -35.15 -2.42
N LEU A 24 -7.30 -34.77 -3.60
CA LEU A 24 -8.09 -34.56 -4.81
C LEU A 24 -8.69 -35.89 -5.26
N SER A 25 -9.90 -36.19 -4.80
CA SER A 25 -10.70 -37.26 -5.39
C SER A 25 -11.22 -36.80 -6.74
N LEU A 26 -10.48 -37.13 -7.80
CA LEU A 26 -10.91 -37.06 -9.19
C LEU A 26 -12.02 -38.09 -9.42
N THR A 27 -13.28 -37.70 -9.23
CA THR A 27 -14.42 -38.47 -9.76
C THR A 27 -14.68 -38.01 -11.19
N SER A 28 -14.08 -38.73 -12.13
CA SER A 28 -14.38 -38.63 -13.55
C SER A 28 -15.72 -39.31 -13.83
N GLU A 29 -16.77 -38.52 -14.00
CA GLU A 29 -18.00 -38.97 -14.66
C GLU A 29 -18.43 -37.91 -15.68
N ASP A 30 -18.32 -38.34 -16.93
CA ASP A 30 -18.74 -37.75 -18.19
C ASP A 30 -20.24 -37.39 -18.16
N GLU A 31 -20.60 -36.19 -18.60
CA GLU A 31 -21.85 -35.91 -19.34
C GLU A 31 -21.72 -34.52 -19.96
N SER A 32 -21.32 -34.52 -21.23
CA SER A 32 -21.46 -33.46 -22.22
C SER A 32 -22.68 -32.54 -22.00
N SER A 33 -22.42 -31.27 -21.71
CA SER A 33 -23.29 -30.19 -22.20
C SER A 33 -22.47 -28.92 -22.47
N GLU A 34 -22.51 -28.56 -23.75
CA GLU A 34 -22.02 -27.37 -24.42
C GLU A 34 -22.17 -26.10 -23.55
N ILE A 35 -21.09 -25.71 -22.87
CA ILE A 35 -20.93 -24.36 -22.33
C ILE A 35 -20.01 -23.61 -23.28
N THR A 36 -20.54 -22.56 -23.89
CA THR A 36 -19.77 -21.58 -24.64
C THR A 36 -18.78 -20.93 -23.68
N SER A 37 -17.60 -21.53 -23.53
CA SER A 37 -16.45 -20.87 -22.95
C SER A 37 -16.01 -19.83 -23.98
N ALA A 38 -16.57 -18.63 -23.86
CA ALA A 38 -15.88 -17.42 -24.26
C ALA A 38 -14.67 -17.27 -23.33
N GLY A 39 -13.70 -18.17 -23.52
CA GLY A 39 -12.35 -18.05 -23.02
C GLY A 39 -11.72 -16.90 -23.80
N GLY A 40 -12.09 -15.68 -23.41
CA GLY A 40 -11.24 -14.54 -23.63
C GLY A 40 -9.96 -14.84 -22.90
N GLU A 41 -8.98 -15.30 -23.65
CA GLU A 41 -7.58 -15.37 -23.27
C GLU A 41 -7.27 -14.03 -22.60
N THR A 42 -7.23 -14.03 -21.27
CA THR A 42 -6.65 -12.92 -20.54
C THR A 42 -5.18 -13.05 -20.83
N GLU A 43 -4.76 -12.44 -21.93
CA GLU A 43 -3.39 -12.02 -22.15
C GLU A 43 -2.99 -11.26 -20.89
N THR A 44 -2.38 -11.99 -19.97
CA THR A 44 -1.57 -11.43 -18.92
C THR A 44 -0.34 -10.92 -19.66
N ASN A 45 -0.48 -9.72 -20.24
CA ASN A 45 0.59 -8.93 -20.80
C ASN A 45 1.50 -8.51 -19.63
N HIS A 46 2.29 -9.47 -19.17
CA HIS A 46 3.35 -9.31 -18.18
C HIS A 46 4.58 -8.72 -18.89
N GLY A 47 4.36 -7.58 -19.57
CA GLY A 47 5.32 -6.91 -20.44
C GLY A 47 5.20 -5.38 -20.49
N GLU A 48 4.16 -4.79 -19.89
CA GLU A 48 4.06 -3.34 -19.65
C GLU A 48 4.53 -3.03 -18.23
N GLY A 49 5.84 -2.95 -18.05
CA GLY A 49 6.39 -2.35 -16.83
C GLY A 49 5.95 -0.89 -16.72
N ASP A 50 4.98 -0.64 -15.83
CA ASP A 50 4.73 0.65 -15.17
C ASP A 50 4.18 1.84 -15.98
N GLU A 51 3.60 1.67 -17.19
CA GLU A 51 2.98 2.82 -17.90
C GLU A 51 1.89 3.51 -17.04
N PHE A 52 1.12 2.72 -16.28
CA PHE A 52 0.12 3.24 -15.35
C PHE A 52 0.72 4.23 -14.33
N TRP A 53 1.89 3.90 -13.75
CA TRP A 53 2.52 4.74 -12.74
C TRP A 53 3.29 5.92 -13.34
N VAL A 54 3.75 5.80 -14.59
CA VAL A 54 4.25 6.94 -15.35
C VAL A 54 3.13 7.96 -15.58
N ARG A 55 1.91 7.49 -15.83
CA ARG A 55 0.73 8.34 -16.01
C ARG A 55 0.22 8.93 -14.70
N TYR A 56 0.28 8.17 -13.61
CA TYR A 56 -0.26 8.55 -12.30
C TYR A 56 0.79 8.51 -11.16
N PRO A 57 1.85 9.34 -11.25
CA PRO A 57 2.97 9.28 -10.31
C PRO A 57 2.60 9.71 -8.89
N TYR A 58 1.68 10.66 -8.72
CA TYR A 58 1.28 11.14 -7.39
C TYR A 58 0.34 10.18 -6.69
N LEU A 59 -0.51 9.47 -7.45
CA LEU A 59 -1.27 8.35 -6.90
C LEU A 59 -0.32 7.27 -6.36
N LYS A 60 0.77 6.97 -7.09
CA LYS A 60 1.79 6.03 -6.62
C LYS A 60 2.40 6.47 -5.29
N ILE A 61 2.76 7.75 -5.14
CA ILE A 61 3.33 8.31 -3.91
C ILE A 61 2.36 8.16 -2.73
N VAL A 62 1.07 8.43 -2.94
CA VAL A 62 0.04 8.25 -1.91
C VAL A 62 -0.04 6.79 -1.48
N ILE A 63 -0.05 5.85 -2.43
CA ILE A 63 -0.08 4.41 -2.13
C ILE A 63 1.20 3.97 -1.42
N ASP A 64 2.36 4.45 -1.84
CA ASP A 64 3.64 4.18 -1.18
C ASP A 64 3.64 4.65 0.27
N THR A 65 2.96 5.75 0.57
CA THR A 65 2.78 6.24 1.95
C THR A 65 1.93 5.29 2.79
N ILE A 66 0.83 4.76 2.23
CA ILE A 66 -0.04 3.77 2.90
C ILE A 66 0.74 2.47 3.15
N VAL A 67 1.52 2.02 2.17
CA VAL A 67 2.36 0.82 2.26
C VAL A 67 3.46 1.01 3.32
N ALA A 68 4.11 2.17 3.36
CA ALA A 68 5.14 2.48 4.34
C ALA A 68 4.60 2.52 5.78
N GLN A 69 3.32 2.85 5.95
CA GLN A 69 2.63 2.78 7.24
C GLN A 69 2.28 1.34 7.65
N GLY A 70 2.51 0.34 6.78
CA GLY A 70 2.23 -1.07 7.06
C GLY A 70 0.74 -1.40 7.06
N VAL A 71 -0.12 -0.53 6.52
CA VAL A 71 -1.57 -0.73 6.49
C VAL A 71 -1.94 -1.88 5.55
N VAL A 72 -1.24 -1.98 4.43
CA VAL A 72 -1.52 -2.95 3.36
C VAL A 72 -0.21 -3.41 2.69
N PRO A 73 -0.07 -4.70 2.31
CA PRO A 73 1.08 -5.16 1.54
C PRO A 73 1.23 -4.42 0.20
N LYS A 74 2.47 -4.15 -0.21
CA LYS A 74 2.80 -3.36 -1.40
C LYS A 74 2.12 -3.88 -2.66
N ASP A 75 2.33 -5.17 -2.96
CA ASP A 75 1.86 -5.76 -4.22
C ASP A 75 0.34 -5.75 -4.30
N TYR A 76 -0.33 -6.06 -3.18
CA TYR A 76 -1.78 -5.94 -3.10
C TYR A 76 -2.25 -4.49 -3.33
N ALA A 77 -1.62 -3.50 -2.69
CA ALA A 77 -2.03 -2.11 -2.84
C ALA A 77 -1.86 -1.62 -4.30
N TYR A 78 -0.77 -2.02 -4.95
CA TYR A 78 -0.49 -1.64 -6.33
C TYR A 78 -1.47 -2.27 -7.32
N GLU A 79 -1.72 -3.58 -7.21
CA GLU A 79 -2.66 -4.27 -8.09
C GLU A 79 -4.09 -3.75 -7.88
N ARG A 80 -4.50 -3.47 -6.64
CA ARG A 80 -5.83 -2.88 -6.37
C ARG A 80 -5.97 -1.49 -6.95
N ALA A 81 -4.92 -0.68 -6.96
CA ALA A 81 -4.97 0.67 -7.51
C ALA A 81 -5.11 0.69 -9.04
N LYS A 82 -4.50 -0.27 -9.75
CA LYS A 82 -4.66 -0.40 -11.21
C LYS A 82 -6.11 -0.72 -11.60
N LEU A 83 -6.90 -1.29 -10.69
CA LEU A 83 -8.32 -1.63 -10.91
C LEU A 83 -9.29 -0.45 -10.71
N LEU A 84 -8.82 0.74 -10.33
CA LEU A 84 -9.67 1.92 -10.09
C LEU A 84 -10.30 2.48 -11.38
N GLY A 85 -9.73 2.17 -12.54
CA GLY A 85 -10.07 2.81 -13.80
C GLY A 85 -9.42 4.19 -13.97
N ASP A 86 -9.38 4.67 -15.21
CA ASP A 86 -8.59 5.85 -15.60
C ASP A 86 -9.10 7.16 -14.96
N ASP A 87 -10.43 7.36 -14.92
CA ASP A 87 -11.03 8.58 -14.38
C ASP A 87 -10.75 8.76 -12.88
N GLU A 88 -10.94 7.71 -12.08
CA GLU A 88 -10.70 7.76 -10.64
C GLU A 88 -9.19 7.84 -10.34
N ALA A 89 -8.35 7.09 -11.08
CA ALA A 89 -6.90 7.18 -10.95
C ALA A 89 -6.39 8.60 -11.24
N LYS A 90 -6.92 9.24 -12.29
CA LYS A 90 -6.59 10.62 -12.64
C LYS A 90 -7.02 11.62 -11.57
N LYS A 91 -8.23 11.48 -11.04
CA LYS A 91 -8.74 12.33 -9.95
C LYS A 91 -7.87 12.21 -8.70
N LEU A 92 -7.62 10.99 -8.23
CA LEU A 92 -6.79 10.76 -7.04
C LEU A 92 -5.34 11.20 -7.26
N ASN A 93 -4.80 11.07 -8.47
CA ASN A 93 -3.48 11.61 -8.82
C ASN A 93 -3.45 13.14 -8.73
N GLN A 94 -4.50 13.84 -9.17
CA GLN A 94 -4.59 15.30 -9.05
C GLN A 94 -4.69 15.74 -7.58
N GLU A 95 -5.50 15.05 -6.78
CA GLU A 95 -5.61 15.30 -5.34
C GLU A 95 -4.27 15.02 -4.62
N GLY A 96 -3.60 13.92 -4.96
CA GLY A 96 -2.27 13.58 -4.45
C GLY A 96 -1.22 14.64 -4.81
N ASN A 97 -1.25 15.19 -6.02
CA ASN A 97 -0.37 16.29 -6.40
C ASN A 97 -0.62 17.56 -5.57
N ALA A 98 -1.89 17.90 -5.33
CA ALA A 98 -2.24 19.05 -4.51
C ALA A 98 -1.74 18.90 -3.06
N LEU A 99 -1.88 17.70 -2.48
CA LEU A 99 -1.34 17.39 -1.15
C LEU A 99 0.18 17.50 -1.12
N PHE A 100 0.87 16.93 -2.11
CA PHE A 100 2.32 16.97 -2.20
C PHE A 100 2.86 18.41 -2.27
N LEU A 101 2.21 19.29 -3.05
CA LEU A 101 2.58 20.71 -3.11
C LEU A 101 2.39 21.40 -1.75
N MET A 102 1.28 21.13 -1.06
CA MET A 102 1.03 21.66 0.27
C MET A 102 2.08 21.20 1.29
N GLU A 103 2.53 19.95 1.22
CA GLU A 103 3.61 19.42 2.07
C GLU A 103 4.94 20.14 1.83
N ILE A 104 5.30 20.41 0.56
CA ILE A 104 6.51 21.18 0.22
C ILE A 104 6.43 22.60 0.80
N GLU A 105 5.29 23.27 0.65
CA GLU A 105 5.11 24.61 1.21
C GLU A 105 5.23 24.63 2.74
N PHE A 106 4.69 23.60 3.39
CA PHE A 106 4.82 23.44 4.83
C PHE A 106 6.27 23.18 5.24
N CYS A 107 7.00 22.32 4.53
CA CYS A 107 8.43 22.09 4.73
C CYS A 107 9.25 23.38 4.59
N LYS A 108 8.95 24.20 3.57
CA LYS A 108 9.59 25.52 3.39
C LYS A 108 9.37 26.41 4.61
N LYS A 109 8.13 26.56 5.08
CA LYS A 109 7.80 27.37 6.27
C LYS A 109 8.54 26.88 7.52
N LYS A 110 8.67 25.56 7.70
CA LYS A 110 9.46 24.98 8.81
C LYS A 110 10.93 25.36 8.72
N ILE A 111 11.54 25.28 7.54
CA ILE A 111 12.95 25.65 7.33
C ILE A 111 13.17 27.13 7.59
N GLU A 112 12.26 28.00 7.14
CA GLU A 112 12.31 29.45 7.39
C GLU A 112 12.23 29.75 8.90
N LEU A 113 11.34 29.07 9.62
CA LEU A 113 11.24 29.21 11.08
C LEU A 113 12.52 28.78 11.79
N ILE A 114 13.05 27.60 11.45
CA ILE A 114 14.32 27.10 12.00
C ILE A 114 15.45 28.10 11.75
N SER A 115 15.56 28.62 10.51
CA SER A 115 16.59 29.60 10.15
C SER A 115 16.46 30.90 10.95
N SER A 116 15.22 31.36 11.18
CA SER A 116 14.93 32.53 12.01
C SER A 116 15.36 32.30 13.48
N VAL A 117 15.05 31.14 14.04
CA VAL A 117 15.47 30.76 15.41
C VAL A 117 16.99 30.74 15.52
N ILE A 118 17.69 30.06 14.60
CA ILE A 118 19.16 30.01 14.58
C ILE A 118 19.76 31.40 14.46
N SER A 119 19.24 32.23 13.55
CA SER A 119 19.73 33.61 13.35
C SER A 119 19.63 34.43 14.64
N LYS A 120 18.50 34.33 15.36
CA LYS A 120 18.30 35.01 16.65
C LYS A 120 19.26 34.52 17.73
N MET A 121 19.52 33.22 17.78
CA MET A 121 20.48 32.63 18.73
C MET A 121 21.91 33.11 18.46
N LEU A 122 22.29 33.28 17.19
CA LEU A 122 23.62 33.72 16.79
C LEU A 122 23.80 35.25 16.84
N SER A 123 22.72 36.03 16.66
CA SER A 123 22.75 37.49 16.75
C SER A 123 22.70 38.02 18.18
N GLY A 124 22.46 37.14 19.17
CA GLY A 124 22.49 37.48 20.59
C GLY A 124 23.91 37.75 21.10
N LYS A 125 24.47 38.90 20.71
CA LYS A 125 25.38 39.72 21.52
C LYS A 125 24.62 40.93 22.03
#